data_AF-A0A260X293-F1
#
_entry.id   AF-A0A260X293-F1
#
_cell.length_a   1.000
_cell.length_b   1.000
_cell.length_c   1.000
_cell.angle_alpha   90.00
_cell.angle_beta   90.00
_cell.angle_gamma   90.00
#
_symmetry.space_group_name_H-M   'P 1'
#
loop_
_entity.id
_entity.type
_entity.pdbx_description
1 polymer ?
#
loop_
_entity_poly.entity_id
_entity_poly.type
_entity_poly.pdbx_seq_one_letter_code
_entity_poly.pdbx_strand_id
1 'polypeptide(L)'
;VGLIGHTKGDANETVANLLEDAPNFTGATDPDLDAVTTFLEDKKVPFTTWDGWYRLDAHERSLGEPEGRERVKVVEREDMLRASEPDKA
;
A
#
# COMPACT_ATOMS: atom_id res chain seq x y z
N VAL A 1 25.28 -2.70 -9.26
CA VAL A 1 23.95 -3.29 -9.58
C VAL A 1 23.18 -3.43 -8.27
N GLY A 2 22.11 -2.64 -8.08
CA GLY A 2 21.31 -2.69 -6.86
C GLY A 2 20.30 -3.85 -6.90
N LEU A 3 20.73 -5.04 -6.46
CA LEU A 3 19.83 -6.18 -6.26
C LEU A 3 18.97 -5.96 -5.01
N ILE A 4 17.79 -6.60 -4.90
CA ILE A 4 16.81 -6.42 -3.81
C ILE A 4 17.46 -6.44 -2.41
N GLY A 5 18.47 -7.29 -2.18
CA GLY A 5 19.19 -7.35 -0.91
C GLY A 5 19.96 -6.08 -0.53
N HIS A 6 20.42 -5.29 -1.51
CA HIS A 6 21.10 -4.01 -1.25
C HIS A 6 20.14 -2.95 -0.71
N THR A 7 18.90 -2.94 -1.18
CA THR A 7 17.86 -2.00 -0.70
C THR A 7 17.56 -2.17 0.78
N LYS A 8 17.74 -3.38 1.33
CA LYS A 8 17.57 -3.62 2.77
C LYS A 8 18.61 -2.89 3.61
N GLY A 9 19.89 -2.94 3.20
CA GLY A 9 20.97 -2.27 3.93
C GLY A 9 20.80 -0.74 3.92
N ASP A 10 20.50 -0.20 2.74
CA ASP A 10 20.23 1.22 2.52
C ASP A 10 19.02 1.74 3.33
N ALA A 11 17.92 0.98 3.34
CA ALA A 11 16.75 1.31 4.15
C ALA A 11 17.06 1.31 5.66
N ASN A 12 17.86 0.35 6.13
CA ASN A 12 18.26 0.29 7.55
C ASN A 12 19.09 1.50 7.96
N GLU A 13 20.03 1.94 7.11
CA GLU A 13 20.84 3.13 7.38
C GLU A 13 19.98 4.39 7.43
N THR A 14 19.03 4.51 6.49
CA THR A 14 18.06 5.62 6.47
C THR A 14 17.22 5.65 7.75
N VAL A 15 16.69 4.50 8.18
CA VAL A 15 15.89 4.41 9.42
C VAL A 15 16.74 4.70 10.66
N ALA A 16 18.00 4.27 10.68
CA ALA A 16 18.91 4.58 11.79
C ALA A 16 19.11 6.09 11.95
N ASN A 17 19.38 6.80 10.84
CA ASN A 17 19.50 8.26 10.84
C ASN A 17 18.19 8.94 11.28
N LEU A 18 17.04 8.47 10.77
CA LEU A 18 15.73 9.00 11.17
C LEU A 18 15.47 8.85 12.68
N LEU A 19 15.85 7.72 13.27
CA LEU A 19 15.70 7.48 14.71
C LEU A 19 16.66 8.31 15.56
N GLU A 20 17.86 8.59 15.07
CA GLU A 20 18.81 9.51 15.72
C GLU A 20 18.27 10.94 15.78
N ASP A 21 17.60 11.38 14.71
CA ASP A 21 16.98 12.70 14.63
C ASP A 21 15.63 12.80 15.37
N ALA A 22 14.93 11.68 15.56
CA ALA A 22 13.57 11.64 16.10
C ALA A 22 13.35 12.40 17.43
N PRO A 23 14.28 12.39 18.42
CA PRO A 23 14.14 13.18 19.64
C PRO A 23 14.02 14.70 19.41
N ASN A 24 14.47 15.20 18.26
CA ASN A 24 14.44 16.61 17.89
C ASN A 24 13.24 16.98 17.01
N PHE A 25 12.39 16.01 16.64
CA PHE A 25 11.23 16.29 15.80
C PHE A 25 10.14 17.04 16.57
N THR A 26 9.52 17.97 15.87
CA THR A 26 8.26 18.56 16.34
C THR A 26 7.17 17.50 16.18
N GLY A 27 6.41 17.24 17.25
CA GLY A 27 5.29 16.31 17.21
C GLY A 27 4.24 16.74 16.19
N ALA A 28 3.50 15.76 15.64
CA ALA A 28 2.40 16.05 14.74
C ALA A 28 1.30 16.84 15.46
N THR A 29 0.70 17.81 14.76
CA THR A 29 -0.43 18.59 15.27
C THR A 29 -1.63 17.69 15.60
N ASP A 30 -1.81 16.63 14.82
CA ASP A 30 -2.78 15.56 15.06
C ASP A 30 -2.04 14.21 15.01
N PRO A 31 -1.79 13.57 16.17
CA PRO A 31 -1.04 12.32 16.24
C PRO A 31 -1.94 11.07 16.14
N ASP A 32 -3.24 11.22 15.88
CA ASP A 32 -4.13 10.06 15.73
C ASP A 32 -3.68 9.17 14.56
N LEU A 33 -3.70 7.86 14.76
CA LEU A 33 -3.28 6.88 13.75
C LEU A 33 -4.18 6.92 12.51
N ASP A 34 -5.45 7.27 12.69
CA ASP A 34 -6.45 7.34 11.63
C ASP A 34 -6.52 8.73 10.98
N ALA A 35 -5.73 9.71 11.44
CA ALA A 35 -5.78 11.09 10.92
C ALA A 35 -5.49 11.15 9.42
N VAL A 36 -4.51 10.38 8.94
CA VAL A 36 -4.16 10.32 7.50
C VAL A 36 -5.25 9.63 6.70
N THR A 37 -5.80 8.51 7.21
CA THR A 37 -6.88 7.78 6.54
C THR A 37 -8.12 8.66 6.40
N THR A 38 -8.54 9.29 7.50
CA THR A 38 -9.67 10.23 7.54
C THR A 38 -9.47 11.38 6.55
N PHE A 39 -8.26 11.96 6.52
CA PHE A 39 -7.93 13.01 5.55
C PHE A 39 -8.10 12.56 4.10
N LEU A 40 -7.67 11.34 3.75
CA LEU A 40 -7.82 10.80 2.39
C LEU A 40 -9.28 10.56 2.04
N GLU A 41 -10.07 10.03 2.98
CA GLU A 41 -11.51 9.80 2.80
C GLU A 41 -12.30 11.10 2.62
N ASP A 42 -12.02 12.13 3.43
CA ASP A 42 -12.62 13.46 3.31
C ASP A 42 -12.29 14.11 1.95
N LYS A 43 -11.08 13.87 1.45
CA LYS A 43 -10.64 14.31 0.12
C LYS A 43 -11.17 13.43 -1.01
N LYS A 44 -11.89 12.36 -0.70
CA LYS A 44 -12.40 11.36 -1.66
C LYS A 44 -11.29 10.81 -2.56
N VAL A 45 -10.09 10.65 -2.00
CA VAL A 45 -8.97 10.05 -2.71
C VAL A 45 -9.18 8.54 -2.68
N PRO A 46 -9.26 7.85 -3.83
CA PRO A 46 -9.40 6.41 -3.84
C PRO A 46 -8.05 5.75 -3.52
N PHE A 47 -8.03 4.95 -2.45
CA PHE A 47 -6.89 4.17 -1.98
C PHE A 47 -7.31 2.73 -1.70
N THR A 48 -6.32 1.85 -1.53
CA THR A 48 -6.53 0.47 -1.09
C THR A 48 -5.96 0.26 0.30
N THR A 49 -6.48 -0.74 1.01
CA THR A 49 -6.01 -1.17 2.32
C THR A 49 -5.26 -2.49 2.20
N TRP A 50 -4.77 -3.03 3.32
CA TRP A 50 -4.25 -4.40 3.33
C TRP A 50 -5.31 -5.43 2.95
N ASP A 51 -6.53 -5.29 3.48
CA ASP A 51 -7.65 -6.15 3.11
C ASP A 51 -8.02 -5.98 1.65
N GLY A 52 -8.02 -4.73 1.16
CA GLY A 52 -8.27 -4.44 -0.25
C GLY A 52 -7.23 -5.06 -1.18
N TRP A 53 -5.95 -5.02 -0.80
CA TRP A 53 -4.89 -5.72 -1.53
C TRP A 53 -5.14 -7.23 -1.57
N TYR A 54 -5.53 -7.87 -0.46
CA TYR A 54 -5.86 -9.30 -0.45
C TYR A 54 -7.05 -9.65 -1.35
N ARG A 55 -8.07 -8.78 -1.42
CA ARG A 55 -9.19 -8.96 -2.36
C ARG A 55 -8.73 -8.86 -3.82
N LEU A 56 -7.89 -7.88 -4.15
CA LEU A 56 -7.30 -7.77 -5.47
C LEU A 56 -6.45 -9.00 -5.82
N ASP A 57 -5.59 -9.47 -4.91
CA ASP A 57 -4.78 -10.68 -5.12
C ASP A 57 -5.65 -11.91 -5.41
N ALA A 58 -6.69 -12.12 -4.59
CA ALA A 58 -7.64 -13.21 -4.80
C ALA A 58 -8.36 -13.11 -6.15
N HIS A 59 -8.77 -11.90 -6.53
CA HIS A 59 -9.40 -11.64 -7.82
C HIS A 59 -8.47 -11.97 -8.98
N GLU A 60 -7.22 -11.47 -8.98
CA GLU A 60 -6.23 -11.75 -10.03
C GLU A 60 -5.94 -13.26 -10.19
N ARG A 61 -5.89 -13.99 -9.07
CA ARG A 61 -5.69 -15.44 -9.08
C ARG A 61 -6.89 -16.17 -9.68
N SER A 62 -8.10 -15.76 -9.32
CA SER A 62 -9.34 -16.32 -9.88
C SER A 62 -9.44 -16.14 -11.40
N LEU A 63 -8.93 -15.02 -11.92
CA LEU A 63 -8.85 -14.78 -13.38
C LEU A 63 -7.81 -15.69 -14.06
N GLY A 64 -6.77 -16.13 -13.35
CA GLY A 64 -5.73 -17.00 -13.88
C GLY A 64 -6.08 -18.48 -13.92
N GLU A 65 -6.93 -18.94 -13.00
CA GLU A 65 -7.29 -20.37 -12.86
C GLU A 65 -7.85 -20.99 -14.16
N PRO A 66 -8.80 -20.37 -14.89
CA PRO A 66 -9.32 -20.91 -16.15
C PRO A 66 -8.27 -21.02 -17.27
N GLU A 67 -7.22 -20.21 -17.19
CA GLU A 67 -6.11 -20.14 -18.16
C GLU A 67 -4.94 -21.06 -17.77
N GLY A 68 -5.02 -21.76 -16.63
CA GLY A 68 -3.92 -22.53 -16.07
C GLY A 68 -2.72 -21.68 -15.62
N ARG A 69 -2.96 -20.43 -15.26
CA ARG A 69 -1.95 -19.45 -14.81
C ARG A 69 -2.07 -19.21 -13.30
N GLU A 70 -0.97 -18.87 -12.63
CA GLU A 70 -1.01 -18.48 -11.21
C GLU A 70 -1.94 -17.28 -10.98
N ARG A 71 -1.89 -16.31 -11.90
CA ARG A 71 -2.74 -15.12 -11.92
C ARG A 71 -2.80 -14.47 -13.29
N VAL A 72 -3.85 -13.67 -13.50
CA VAL A 72 -3.93 -12.63 -14.52
C VAL A 72 -4.04 -11.29 -13.80
N LYS A 73 -3.08 -10.40 -14.03
CA LYS A 73 -3.04 -9.11 -13.34
C LYS A 73 -4.11 -8.16 -13.86
N VAL A 74 -4.78 -7.46 -12.94
CA VAL A 74 -5.61 -6.32 -13.30
C VAL A 74 -4.69 -5.14 -13.61
N VAL A 75 -4.86 -4.52 -14.77
CA VAL A 75 -3.96 -3.47 -15.26
C VAL A 75 -4.51 -2.08 -14.98
N GLU A 76 -5.79 -1.88 -15.23
CA GLU A 76 -6.42 -0.57 -15.09
C GLU A 76 -6.64 -0.21 -13.62
N ARG A 77 -6.21 1.00 -13.24
CA ARG A 77 -6.24 1.46 -11.84
C ARG A 77 -7.65 1.43 -11.25
N GLU A 78 -8.65 1.84 -12.03
CA GLU A 78 -10.05 1.85 -11.59
C GLU A 78 -10.56 0.44 -11.30
N ASP A 79 -10.18 -0.54 -12.13
CA ASP A 79 -10.56 -1.94 -11.91
C ASP A 79 -9.80 -2.54 -10.72
N MET A 80 -8.52 -2.19 -10.53
CA MET A 80 -7.76 -2.59 -9.35
C MET A 80 -8.43 -2.10 -8.06
N LEU A 81 -8.89 -0.84 -8.07
CA LEU A 81 -9.60 -0.24 -6.93
C LEU A 81 -10.98 -0.87 -6.73
N ARG A 82 -11.73 -1.15 -7.80
CA ARG A 82 -13.02 -1.84 -7.72
C ARG A 82 -12.89 -3.27 -7.17
N ALA A 83 -11.84 -3.99 -7.56
CA ALA A 83 -11.55 -5.31 -7.02
C ALA A 83 -11.04 -5.24 -5.56
N SER A 84 -10.35 -4.15 -5.19
CA SER A 84 -9.83 -3.95 -3.85
C SER A 84 -10.91 -3.56 -2.85
N GLU A 85 -11.75 -2.59 -3.18
CA GLU A 85 -12.75 -2.00 -2.28
C GLU A 85 -14.09 -1.88 -3.04
N PRO A 86 -14.77 -3.01 -3.33
CA PRO A 86 -15.96 -3.03 -4.18
C PRO A 86 -17.13 -2.20 -3.65
N ASP A 87 -17.15 -1.96 -2.33
CA ASP A 87 -18.19 -1.16 -1.67
C ASP A 87 -17.89 0.35 -1.66
N LYS A 88 -16.68 0.76 -2.08
CA LYS A 88 -16.26 2.18 -2.15
C LYS A 88 -16.11 2.69 -3.60
N ALA A 89 -16.29 1.82 -4.60
CA ALA A 89 -16.10 2.11 -6.02
C ALA A 89 -17.39 2.59 -6.72
#